data_AF-A0A934F3J5-F1
#
_entry.id   AF-A0A934F3J5-F1
#
_cell.length_a   1.000
_cell.length_b   1.000
_cell.length_c   1.000
_cell.angle_alpha   90.00
_cell.angle_beta   90.00
_cell.angle_gamma   90.00
#
_symmetry.space_group_name_H-M   'P 1'
#
loop_
_entity.id
_entity.type
_entity.pdbx_description
1 polymer ?
#
loop_
_entity_poly.entity_id
_entity_poly.type
_entity_poly.pdbx_seq_one_letter_code
_entity_poly.pdbx_strand_id
1 'polypeptide(L)'
;MNSLRRLICLLSLLAGVAFVPASRAQGTAGIAPDHVIFYTEPNFKGEALTVEAGASVDNLASLQRPSQQPWLSCISSVQVVGAATATVYSAAGFGGERLEISRTIPDLFAQPRGGSPGATWDRAIVSLVVRGPKPAAPPPTVITPAPPVPVVPGRVETPPPTVVVVQPPPPPPAVVVQPARPRLDRRTAEMLVERAYREVLDRPADPEGLRRYRDRLMHDGWSEREVIEQLQRSPEARAIKADEAITKIYREVLGRDPDPNGLAHYRSKWRQGWTQGQIREDLRRSHEGRDTRIREVITRAYREVLGRDPDPAGYANYERLMRERGYTERDIRRALMGGDEYRQRMRK
;
A
#
# COMPACT_ATOMS: atom_id res chain seq x y z
N MET A 1 -29.33 66.07 -24.37
CA MET A 1 -28.98 64.82 -25.09
C MET A 1 -28.11 63.99 -24.15
N ASN A 2 -28.75 63.25 -23.24
CA ASN A 2 -29.04 61.80 -23.35
C ASN A 2 -27.93 61.03 -22.61
N SER A 3 -28.18 60.51 -21.41
CA SER A 3 -28.79 59.16 -21.16
C SER A 3 -27.87 58.05 -21.66
N LEU A 4 -27.56 56.95 -20.97
CA LEU A 4 -28.07 56.33 -19.74
C LEU A 4 -27.11 55.15 -19.42
N ARG A 5 -27.04 54.78 -18.15
CA ARG A 5 -26.70 53.46 -17.55
C ARG A 5 -26.61 52.25 -18.51
N ARG A 6 -25.61 51.38 -18.32
CA ARG A 6 -25.61 49.88 -18.45
C ARG A 6 -24.21 49.36 -18.14
N LEU A 7 -23.92 48.90 -16.91
CA LEU A 7 -24.17 47.57 -16.32
C LEU A 7 -23.41 46.42 -17.01
N ILE A 8 -22.53 45.84 -16.20
CA ILE A 8 -21.67 44.66 -16.36
C ILE A 8 -22.49 43.42 -16.79
N CYS A 9 -22.03 42.71 -17.83
CA CYS A 9 -22.43 41.34 -18.14
C CYS A 9 -21.29 40.61 -18.90
N LEU A 10 -20.45 39.89 -18.16
CA LEU A 10 -19.56 38.85 -18.70
C LEU A 10 -20.34 37.53 -18.67
N LEU A 11 -20.69 37.01 -19.85
CA LEU A 11 -21.34 35.70 -20.00
C LEU A 11 -20.35 34.59 -19.61
N SER A 12 -20.59 33.98 -18.45
CA SER A 12 -19.99 32.74 -18.00
C SER A 12 -20.75 31.54 -18.60
N LEU A 13 -20.03 30.69 -19.33
CA LEU A 13 -20.52 29.41 -19.84
C LEU A 13 -20.56 28.40 -18.67
N LEU A 14 -21.68 28.35 -17.95
CA LEU A 14 -21.94 27.33 -16.93
C LEU A 14 -22.43 26.04 -17.60
N ALA A 15 -21.58 25.01 -17.63
CA ALA A 15 -22.01 23.64 -17.84
C ALA A 15 -22.79 23.21 -16.58
N GLY A 16 -24.11 23.22 -16.67
CA GLY A 16 -25.01 22.75 -15.63
C GLY A 16 -24.85 21.25 -15.40
N VAL A 17 -24.43 20.87 -14.21
CA VAL A 17 -24.67 19.52 -13.68
C VAL A 17 -26.17 19.40 -13.48
N ALA A 18 -26.82 18.61 -14.33
CA ALA A 18 -28.23 18.30 -14.18
C ALA A 18 -28.43 17.49 -12.90
N PHE A 19 -28.96 18.16 -11.88
CA PHE A 19 -29.59 17.54 -10.73
C PHE A 19 -30.86 16.85 -11.22
N VAL A 20 -30.84 15.52 -11.32
CA VAL A 20 -32.05 14.74 -11.64
C VAL A 20 -32.85 14.59 -10.35
N PRO A 21 -34.06 15.16 -10.23
CA PRO A 21 -34.92 14.90 -9.09
C PRO A 21 -35.39 13.44 -9.16
N ALA A 22 -35.40 12.76 -8.01
CA ALA A 22 -35.95 11.42 -7.86
C ALA A 22 -37.42 11.42 -8.28
N SER A 23 -37.69 10.96 -9.51
CA SER A 23 -39.06 10.68 -9.95
C SER A 23 -39.56 9.45 -9.20
N ARG A 24 -40.59 9.66 -8.37
CA ARG A 24 -41.33 8.61 -7.71
C ARG A 24 -42.19 7.88 -8.75
N ALA A 25 -41.59 6.93 -9.44
CA ALA A 25 -42.33 5.95 -10.22
C ALA A 25 -42.87 4.89 -9.25
N GLN A 26 -44.17 4.92 -8.98
CA GLN A 26 -44.88 3.78 -8.43
C GLN A 26 -45.00 2.72 -9.53
N GLY A 27 -44.11 1.74 -9.48
CA GLY A 27 -44.15 0.51 -10.26
C GLY A 27 -43.43 -0.56 -9.46
N THR A 28 -44.17 -1.56 -8.99
CA THR A 28 -43.75 -2.84 -8.38
C THR A 28 -42.28 -2.94 -7.94
N ALA A 29 -42.06 -2.95 -6.62
CA ALA A 29 -40.77 -3.23 -5.98
C ALA A 29 -40.19 -4.58 -6.43
N GLY A 30 -39.38 -4.57 -7.49
CA GLY A 30 -38.44 -5.64 -7.77
C GLY A 30 -37.33 -5.55 -6.72
N ILE A 31 -37.19 -6.59 -5.90
CA ILE A 31 -36.05 -6.74 -4.99
C ILE A 31 -34.80 -6.69 -5.87
N ALA A 32 -33.94 -5.67 -5.68
CA ALA A 32 -32.65 -5.63 -6.37
C ALA A 32 -31.92 -6.96 -6.10
N PRO A 33 -31.41 -7.67 -7.11
CA PRO A 33 -30.79 -8.97 -6.89
C PRO A 33 -29.62 -8.82 -5.91
N ASP A 34 -29.53 -9.75 -4.96
CA ASP A 34 -28.37 -9.85 -4.07
C ASP A 34 -27.11 -9.94 -4.94
N HIS A 35 -26.09 -9.15 -4.61
CA HIS A 35 -24.88 -9.05 -5.43
C HIS A 35 -23.66 -8.71 -4.58
N VAL A 36 -22.50 -8.93 -5.16
CA VAL A 36 -21.21 -8.58 -4.56
C VAL A 36 -20.48 -7.63 -5.48
N ILE A 37 -19.97 -6.54 -4.93
CA ILE A 37 -19.20 -5.53 -5.67
C ILE A 37 -17.73 -5.66 -5.29
N PHE A 38 -16.88 -5.83 -6.29
CA PHE A 38 -15.43 -5.90 -6.15
C PHE A 38 -14.80 -4.59 -6.62
N TYR A 39 -13.93 -4.03 -5.80
CA TYR A 39 -13.33 -2.72 -6.02
C TYR A 39 -11.83 -2.83 -6.24
N THR A 40 -11.28 -1.99 -7.12
CA THR A 40 -9.83 -1.96 -7.38
C THR A 40 -9.01 -1.38 -6.23
N GLU A 41 -9.63 -0.58 -5.37
CA GLU A 41 -8.97 0.09 -4.24
C GLU A 41 -9.60 -0.34 -2.90
N PRO A 42 -8.89 -0.16 -1.76
CA PRO A 42 -9.47 -0.34 -0.44
C PRO A 42 -10.63 0.63 -0.18
N ASN A 43 -11.44 0.33 0.83
CA ASN A 43 -12.54 1.16 1.30
C ASN A 43 -13.56 1.50 0.20
N PHE A 44 -13.83 0.55 -0.71
CA PHE A 44 -14.86 0.62 -1.76
C PHE A 44 -14.62 1.76 -2.77
N LYS A 45 -13.36 2.00 -3.12
CA LYS A 45 -12.94 3.04 -4.07
C LYS A 45 -12.46 2.44 -5.41
N GLY A 46 -12.25 3.31 -6.39
CA GLY A 46 -11.74 2.94 -7.70
C GLY A 46 -12.82 2.36 -8.62
N GLU A 47 -12.39 1.54 -9.58
CA GLU A 47 -13.30 0.89 -10.52
C GLU A 47 -14.04 -0.26 -9.81
N ALA A 48 -15.31 -0.47 -10.14
CA ALA A 48 -16.19 -1.44 -9.49
C ALA A 48 -16.68 -2.51 -10.48
N LEU A 49 -16.61 -3.78 -10.08
CA LEU A 49 -17.19 -4.92 -10.77
C LEU A 49 -18.33 -5.47 -9.93
N THR A 50 -19.57 -5.29 -10.39
CA THR A 50 -20.76 -5.86 -9.77
C THR A 50 -21.01 -7.25 -10.32
N VAL A 51 -21.11 -8.24 -9.44
CA VAL A 51 -21.41 -9.64 -9.78
C VAL A 51 -22.67 -10.07 -9.04
N GLU A 52 -23.71 -10.37 -9.80
CA GLU A 52 -25.01 -10.79 -9.27
C GLU A 52 -24.97 -12.22 -8.69
N ALA A 53 -25.83 -12.50 -7.71
CA ALA A 53 -26.00 -13.84 -7.18
C ALA A 53 -26.39 -14.85 -8.27
N GLY A 54 -25.63 -15.94 -8.35
CA GLY A 54 -25.77 -16.98 -9.38
C GLY A 54 -24.76 -16.85 -10.52
N ALA A 55 -24.07 -15.70 -10.65
CA ALA A 55 -23.02 -15.53 -11.63
C ALA A 55 -21.67 -16.09 -11.15
N SER A 56 -20.85 -16.51 -12.11
CA SER A 56 -19.48 -16.96 -11.89
C SER A 56 -18.57 -16.39 -12.97
N VAL A 57 -17.33 -16.07 -12.58
CA VAL A 57 -16.26 -15.67 -13.49
C VAL A 57 -15.12 -16.66 -13.29
N ASP A 58 -14.87 -17.48 -14.31
CA ASP A 58 -13.85 -18.53 -14.32
C ASP A 58 -12.43 -17.95 -14.46
N ASN A 59 -12.28 -16.77 -15.08
CA ASN A 59 -11.02 -16.05 -15.15
C ASN A 59 -11.21 -14.54 -15.29
N LEU A 60 -10.82 -13.76 -14.27
CA LEU A 60 -10.90 -12.30 -14.27
C LEU A 60 -10.02 -11.63 -15.33
N ALA A 61 -9.00 -12.30 -15.85
CA ALA A 61 -8.19 -11.77 -16.95
C ALA A 61 -8.99 -11.60 -18.25
N SER A 62 -10.12 -12.31 -18.39
CA SER A 62 -11.01 -12.18 -19.55
C SER A 62 -11.86 -10.91 -19.52
N LEU A 63 -12.00 -10.28 -18.36
CA LEU A 63 -12.81 -9.08 -18.18
C LEU A 63 -11.93 -7.83 -18.26
N GLN A 64 -12.41 -6.84 -19.02
CA GLN A 64 -11.79 -5.53 -19.16
C GLN A 64 -12.46 -4.52 -18.22
N ARG A 65 -11.66 -3.65 -17.63
CA ARG A 65 -12.11 -2.48 -16.88
C ARG A 65 -12.47 -1.33 -17.83
N PRO A 66 -13.28 -0.35 -17.39
CA PRO A 66 -13.48 0.89 -18.13
C PRO A 66 -12.18 1.56 -18.59
N SER A 67 -11.12 1.44 -17.78
CA SER A 67 -9.76 1.87 -18.11
C SER A 67 -9.02 1.05 -19.19
N GLN A 68 -9.67 0.07 -19.84
CA GLN A 68 -9.07 -0.85 -20.84
C GLN A 68 -7.92 -1.69 -20.27
N GLN A 69 -7.95 -1.97 -18.96
CA GLN A 69 -7.02 -2.86 -18.29
C GLN A 69 -7.75 -4.11 -17.79
N PRO A 70 -7.10 -5.28 -17.68
CA PRO A 70 -7.74 -6.47 -17.15
C PRO A 70 -8.15 -6.30 -15.68
N TRP A 71 -9.16 -7.06 -15.25
CA TRP A 71 -9.56 -7.18 -13.84
C TRP A 71 -8.65 -8.10 -13.01
N LEU A 72 -7.70 -8.78 -13.65
CA LEU A 72 -6.73 -9.64 -12.97
C LEU A 72 -5.83 -8.81 -12.04
N SER A 73 -5.61 -9.33 -10.83
CA SER A 73 -4.66 -8.77 -9.87
C SER A 73 -4.89 -7.28 -9.56
N CYS A 74 -6.15 -6.84 -9.49
CA CYS A 74 -6.48 -5.47 -9.11
C CYS A 74 -7.49 -5.33 -7.97
N ILE A 75 -8.20 -6.40 -7.58
CA ILE A 75 -9.23 -6.32 -6.54
C ILE A 75 -8.60 -6.16 -5.15
N SER A 76 -9.06 -5.15 -4.39
CA SER A 76 -8.51 -4.77 -3.09
C SER A 76 -9.58 -4.59 -1.98
N SER A 77 -10.86 -4.42 -2.32
CA SER A 77 -11.96 -4.47 -1.34
C SER A 77 -13.24 -5.06 -1.94
N VAL A 78 -14.13 -5.53 -1.08
CA VAL A 78 -15.34 -6.27 -1.48
C VAL A 78 -16.52 -5.81 -0.64
N GLN A 79 -17.61 -5.40 -1.29
CA GLN A 79 -18.87 -5.07 -0.64
C GLN A 79 -19.91 -6.14 -0.93
N VAL A 80 -20.47 -6.72 0.12
CA VAL A 80 -21.56 -7.69 0.01
C VAL A 80 -22.89 -6.97 0.22
N VAL A 81 -23.81 -7.10 -0.73
CA VAL A 81 -25.14 -6.48 -0.69
C VAL A 81 -26.21 -7.58 -0.65
N GLY A 82 -27.11 -7.49 0.33
CA GLY A 82 -28.15 -8.49 0.56
C GLY A 82 -27.64 -9.75 1.24
N ALA A 83 -28.18 -10.92 0.87
CA ALA A 83 -27.76 -12.23 1.40
C ALA A 83 -26.78 -12.98 0.48
N ALA A 84 -26.10 -12.27 -0.43
CA ALA A 84 -25.08 -12.87 -1.29
C ALA A 84 -23.85 -13.33 -0.50
N THR A 85 -23.19 -14.38 -0.99
CA THR A 85 -21.91 -14.89 -0.52
C THR A 85 -21.01 -15.10 -1.74
N ALA A 86 -19.79 -14.55 -1.72
CA ALA A 86 -18.83 -14.77 -2.78
C ALA A 86 -17.80 -15.82 -2.35
N THR A 87 -17.56 -16.81 -3.19
CA THR A 87 -16.39 -17.69 -3.08
C THR A 87 -15.36 -17.24 -4.10
N VAL A 88 -14.18 -16.85 -3.64
CA VAL A 88 -13.07 -16.37 -4.49
C VAL A 88 -11.90 -17.34 -4.45
N TYR A 89 -11.15 -17.37 -5.54
CA TYR A 89 -10.08 -18.33 -5.78
C TYR A 89 -8.81 -17.65 -6.29
N SER A 90 -7.65 -18.20 -5.92
CA SER A 90 -6.34 -17.65 -6.29
C SER A 90 -5.83 -18.11 -7.67
N ALA A 91 -6.55 -18.98 -8.37
CA ALA A 91 -6.26 -19.40 -9.73
C ALA A 91 -7.51 -19.39 -10.62
N ALA A 92 -7.31 -19.48 -11.94
CA ALA A 92 -8.40 -19.58 -12.91
C ALA A 92 -9.10 -20.95 -12.80
N GLY A 93 -10.33 -21.03 -13.32
CA GLY A 93 -11.13 -22.26 -13.30
C GLY A 93 -11.53 -22.71 -11.88
N PHE A 94 -11.66 -21.77 -10.94
CA PHE A 94 -12.03 -22.04 -9.54
C PHE A 94 -11.00 -22.90 -8.78
N GLY A 95 -9.72 -22.83 -9.18
CA GLY A 95 -8.62 -23.56 -8.56
C GLY A 95 -7.79 -22.73 -7.58
N GLY A 96 -6.84 -23.38 -6.93
CA GLY A 96 -5.92 -22.74 -5.97
C GLY A 96 -6.52 -22.59 -4.58
N GLU A 97 -6.04 -21.61 -3.83
CA GLU A 97 -6.57 -21.29 -2.50
C GLU A 97 -7.95 -20.66 -2.61
N ARG A 98 -8.77 -20.82 -1.57
CA ARG A 98 -10.17 -20.42 -1.54
C ARG A 98 -10.47 -19.55 -0.33
N LEU A 99 -11.23 -18.47 -0.54
CA LEU A 99 -11.80 -17.64 0.52
C LEU A 99 -13.31 -17.48 0.30
N GLU A 100 -14.07 -17.65 1.38
CA GLU A 100 -15.51 -17.39 1.40
C GLU A 100 -15.77 -16.02 2.04
N ILE A 101 -16.41 -15.15 1.28
CA ILE A 101 -16.73 -13.77 1.65
C ILE A 101 -18.24 -13.68 1.85
N SER A 102 -18.65 -13.77 3.11
CA SER A 102 -20.04 -13.61 3.55
C SER A 102 -20.34 -12.23 4.16
N ARG A 103 -19.31 -11.37 4.28
CA ARG A 103 -19.42 -10.01 4.81
C ARG A 103 -18.60 -9.05 3.97
N THR A 104 -18.95 -7.78 4.04
CA THR A 104 -18.18 -6.69 3.45
C THR A 104 -16.77 -6.62 4.06
N ILE A 105 -15.75 -6.57 3.20
CA ILE A 105 -14.33 -6.51 3.55
C ILE A 105 -13.75 -5.20 3.00
N PRO A 106 -13.45 -4.20 3.85
CA PRO A 106 -12.93 -2.92 3.40
C PRO A 106 -11.49 -2.97 2.91
N ASP A 107 -10.68 -3.95 3.35
CA ASP A 107 -9.31 -4.15 2.87
C ASP A 107 -8.93 -5.63 2.84
N LEU A 108 -8.74 -6.18 1.63
CA LEU A 108 -8.32 -7.58 1.42
C LEU A 108 -6.87 -7.84 1.84
N PHE A 109 -6.06 -6.80 2.03
CA PHE A 109 -4.70 -6.96 2.55
C PHE A 109 -4.70 -7.43 4.01
N ALA A 110 -5.76 -7.10 4.77
CA ALA A 110 -5.92 -7.64 6.12
C ALA A 110 -6.37 -9.11 6.14
N GLN A 111 -6.68 -9.71 4.98
CA GLN A 111 -7.13 -11.09 4.87
C GLN A 111 -5.95 -12.00 4.50
N PRO A 112 -5.44 -12.82 5.42
CA PRO A 112 -4.30 -13.69 5.15
C PRO A 112 -4.64 -14.81 4.17
N ARG A 113 -3.64 -15.24 3.41
CA ARG A 113 -3.72 -16.34 2.45
C ARG A 113 -2.77 -17.48 2.88
N GLY A 114 -3.26 -18.71 2.87
CA GLY A 114 -2.58 -19.91 3.36
C GLY A 114 -1.62 -20.50 2.32
N GLY A 115 -0.42 -19.93 2.21
CA GLY A 115 0.61 -20.48 1.32
C GLY A 115 2.01 -19.93 1.56
N SER A 116 2.13 -18.69 2.05
CA SER A 116 3.40 -18.08 2.43
C SER A 116 3.20 -17.10 3.59
N PRO A 117 4.17 -16.97 4.53
CA PRO A 117 4.13 -15.93 5.56
C PRO A 117 4.00 -14.54 4.92
N GLY A 118 2.97 -13.79 5.29
CA GLY A 118 2.69 -12.45 4.75
C GLY A 118 1.89 -12.41 3.45
N ALA A 119 1.49 -13.56 2.88
CA ALA A 119 0.57 -13.56 1.74
C ALA A 119 -0.84 -13.14 2.17
N THR A 120 -1.49 -12.32 1.34
CA THR A 120 -2.84 -11.78 1.60
C THR A 120 -3.72 -11.96 0.36
N TRP A 121 -5.03 -11.75 0.50
CA TRP A 121 -5.99 -11.82 -0.60
C TRP A 121 -6.03 -10.58 -1.49
N ASP A 122 -5.30 -9.52 -1.11
CA ASP A 122 -5.10 -8.32 -1.91
C ASP A 122 -4.47 -8.66 -3.27
N ARG A 123 -5.16 -8.27 -4.35
CA ARG A 123 -4.74 -8.52 -5.74
C ARG A 123 -4.49 -10.00 -6.08
N ALA A 124 -5.01 -10.91 -5.26
CA ALA A 124 -4.80 -12.36 -5.40
C ALA A 124 -6.00 -13.09 -6.01
N ILE A 125 -7.16 -12.43 -6.13
CA ILE A 125 -8.37 -13.03 -6.69
C ILE A 125 -8.21 -13.17 -8.21
N VAL A 126 -8.44 -14.39 -8.72
CA VAL A 126 -8.32 -14.72 -10.15
C VAL A 126 -9.64 -15.26 -10.71
N SER A 127 -10.41 -16.01 -9.94
CA SER A 127 -11.76 -16.46 -10.32
C SER A 127 -12.72 -16.39 -9.13
N LEU A 128 -14.02 -16.33 -9.39
CA LEU A 128 -15.03 -16.12 -8.36
C LEU A 128 -16.39 -16.74 -8.73
N VAL A 129 -17.15 -17.09 -7.70
CA VAL A 129 -18.53 -17.55 -7.80
C VAL A 129 -19.34 -16.80 -6.76
N VAL A 130 -20.40 -16.11 -7.17
CA VAL A 130 -21.32 -15.45 -6.24
C VAL A 130 -22.57 -16.30 -6.10
N ARG A 131 -22.94 -16.62 -4.86
CA ARG A 131 -24.13 -17.38 -4.50
C ARG A 131 -25.06 -16.47 -3.71
N GLY A 132 -26.37 -16.68 -3.84
CA GLY A 132 -27.39 -16.03 -3.02
C GLY A 132 -28.52 -17.01 -2.73
N PRO A 133 -29.50 -16.65 -1.90
CA PRO A 133 -30.70 -17.46 -1.73
C PRO A 133 -31.34 -17.73 -3.11
N LYS A 134 -31.50 -19.01 -3.44
CA LYS A 134 -32.10 -19.46 -4.71
C LYS A 134 -33.50 -18.82 -4.86
N PRO A 135 -33.78 -18.07 -5.92
CA PRO A 135 -35.15 -17.62 -6.21
C PRO A 135 -36.07 -18.84 -6.32
N ALA A 136 -37.24 -18.80 -5.69
CA ALA A 136 -38.31 -19.73 -5.98
C ALA A 136 -38.60 -19.66 -7.49
N ALA A 137 -38.70 -20.82 -8.14
CA ALA A 137 -38.84 -20.92 -9.58
C ALA A 137 -39.96 -20.01 -10.12
N PRO A 138 -39.76 -19.31 -11.25
CA PRO A 138 -40.86 -18.61 -11.90
C PRO A 138 -41.89 -19.64 -12.44
N PRO A 139 -43.19 -19.31 -12.47
CA PRO A 139 -44.17 -20.14 -13.19
C PRO A 139 -43.83 -20.18 -14.70
N PRO A 140 -44.24 -21.23 -15.43
CA PRO A 140 -43.86 -21.40 -16.82
C PRO A 140 -44.39 -20.26 -17.70
N THR A 141 -43.48 -19.49 -18.30
CA THR A 141 -43.82 -18.51 -19.34
C THR A 141 -44.12 -19.25 -20.65
N VAL A 142 -45.35 -19.12 -21.12
CA VAL A 142 -45.81 -19.55 -22.45
C VAL A 142 -45.00 -18.82 -23.52
N ILE A 143 -44.31 -19.56 -24.38
CA ILE A 143 -43.62 -19.02 -25.56
C ILE A 143 -44.66 -18.81 -26.67
N THR A 144 -44.88 -17.55 -27.04
CA THR A 144 -45.56 -17.18 -28.29
C THR A 144 -44.48 -16.84 -29.34
N PRO A 145 -44.50 -17.44 -30.53
CA PRO A 145 -43.47 -17.18 -31.56
C PRO A 145 -43.63 -15.79 -32.18
N ALA A 146 -42.51 -15.11 -32.42
CA ALA A 146 -42.44 -13.84 -33.13
C ALA A 146 -42.66 -14.03 -34.65
N PRO A 147 -43.28 -13.05 -35.34
CA PRO A 147 -43.50 -13.11 -36.79
C PRO A 147 -42.21 -12.86 -37.59
N PRO A 148 -42.14 -13.34 -38.84
CA PRO A 148 -40.93 -13.29 -39.67
C PRO A 148 -40.66 -11.88 -40.22
N VAL A 149 -39.40 -11.48 -40.21
CA VAL A 149 -38.90 -10.25 -40.85
C VAL A 149 -38.53 -10.54 -42.31
N PRO A 150 -38.96 -9.74 -43.31
CA PRO A 150 -38.62 -9.97 -44.70
C PRO A 150 -37.19 -9.53 -45.05
N VAL A 151 -36.55 -10.35 -45.89
CA VAL A 151 -35.24 -10.18 -46.52
C VAL A 151 -35.33 -9.13 -47.64
N VAL A 152 -34.41 -8.17 -47.68
CA VAL A 152 -34.19 -7.26 -48.81
C VAL A 152 -32.76 -7.44 -49.34
N PRO A 153 -32.56 -7.71 -50.65
CA PRO A 153 -31.24 -7.86 -51.25
C PRO A 153 -30.70 -6.50 -51.73
N GLY A 154 -29.43 -6.19 -51.41
CA GLY A 154 -28.81 -4.93 -51.82
C GLY A 154 -27.28 -4.95 -51.84
N ARG A 155 -26.75 -5.17 -53.05
CA ARG A 155 -25.48 -4.68 -53.66
C ARG A 155 -24.22 -4.54 -52.80
N VAL A 156 -23.21 -5.35 -53.15
CA VAL A 156 -21.79 -5.08 -52.90
C VAL A 156 -21.31 -4.09 -53.96
N GLU A 157 -21.00 -2.86 -53.56
CA GLU A 157 -20.24 -1.91 -54.38
C GLU A 157 -18.80 -1.85 -53.84
N THR A 158 -17.85 -2.39 -54.60
CA THR A 158 -16.41 -2.26 -54.33
C THR A 158 -15.93 -0.86 -54.71
N PRO A 159 -15.28 -0.11 -53.80
CA PRO A 159 -14.67 1.17 -54.17
C PRO A 159 -13.42 0.94 -55.06
N PRO A 160 -13.07 1.89 -55.95
CA PRO A 160 -11.88 1.79 -56.79
C PRO A 160 -10.59 1.86 -55.94
N PRO A 161 -9.49 1.24 -56.39
CA PRO A 161 -8.23 1.25 -55.64
C PRO A 161 -7.60 2.65 -55.64
N THR A 162 -7.60 3.31 -54.49
CA THR A 162 -6.77 4.49 -54.25
C THR A 162 -5.34 4.04 -53.96
N VAL A 163 -4.40 4.34 -54.85
CA VAL A 163 -2.97 4.17 -54.61
C VAL A 163 -2.54 5.22 -53.58
N VAL A 164 -2.43 4.82 -52.31
CA VAL A 164 -1.82 5.63 -51.26
C VAL A 164 -0.33 5.35 -51.26
N VAL A 165 0.48 6.35 -51.58
CA VAL A 165 1.93 6.31 -51.36
C VAL A 165 2.16 6.38 -49.84
N VAL A 166 2.33 5.23 -49.21
CA VAL A 166 2.69 5.12 -47.79
C VAL A 166 4.14 5.58 -47.62
N GLN A 167 4.34 6.74 -46.99
CA GLN A 167 5.69 7.14 -46.55
C GLN A 167 6.18 6.11 -45.52
N PRO A 168 7.42 5.59 -45.63
CA PRO A 168 7.95 4.69 -44.63
C PRO A 168 7.96 5.39 -43.27
N PRO A 169 7.53 4.73 -42.18
CA PRO A 169 7.51 5.33 -40.86
C PRO A 169 8.93 5.78 -40.48
N PRO A 170 9.08 6.93 -39.79
CA PRO A 170 10.38 7.33 -39.28
C PRO A 170 10.94 6.19 -38.41
N PRO A 171 12.26 5.93 -38.49
CA PRO A 171 12.86 4.89 -37.67
C PRO A 171 12.51 5.14 -36.21
N PRO A 172 12.10 4.10 -35.46
CA PRO A 172 11.79 4.27 -34.04
C PRO A 172 13.00 4.88 -33.33
N PRO A 173 12.78 5.79 -32.36
CA PRO A 173 13.89 6.32 -31.56
C PRO A 173 14.68 5.14 -31.00
N ALA A 174 16.01 5.23 -31.04
CA ALA A 174 16.88 4.19 -30.53
C ALA A 174 16.44 3.82 -29.11
N VAL A 175 15.92 2.60 -28.94
CA VAL A 175 15.59 2.05 -27.63
C VAL A 175 16.93 1.94 -26.90
N VAL A 176 17.20 2.88 -26.01
CA VAL A 176 18.27 2.73 -25.02
C VAL A 176 17.85 1.53 -24.18
N VAL A 177 18.39 0.35 -24.52
CA VAL A 177 18.22 -0.86 -23.73
C VAL A 177 18.94 -0.61 -22.42
N GLN A 178 18.21 -0.01 -21.47
CA GLN A 178 18.66 0.04 -20.09
C GLN A 178 18.91 -1.41 -19.67
N PRO A 179 20.06 -1.72 -19.02
CA PRO A 179 20.30 -3.06 -18.54
C PRO A 179 19.11 -3.48 -17.69
N ALA A 180 18.52 -4.65 -18.01
CA ALA A 180 17.37 -5.18 -17.31
C ALA A 180 17.73 -5.28 -15.83
N ARG A 181 17.24 -4.31 -15.03
CA ARG A 181 17.36 -4.39 -13.57
C ARG A 181 16.75 -5.73 -13.16
N PRO A 182 17.40 -6.50 -12.26
CA PRO A 182 16.80 -7.72 -11.76
C PRO A 182 15.41 -7.38 -11.24
N ARG A 183 14.40 -8.15 -11.67
CA ARG A 183 13.01 -7.93 -11.24
C ARG A 183 13.00 -8.03 -9.71
N LEU A 184 12.69 -6.91 -9.05
CA LEU A 184 12.51 -6.86 -7.60
C LEU A 184 11.38 -7.82 -7.22
N ASP A 185 11.67 -8.77 -6.34
CA ASP A 185 10.63 -9.62 -5.78
C ASP A 185 9.76 -8.82 -4.81
N ARG A 186 8.54 -9.31 -4.59
CA ARG A 186 7.53 -8.64 -3.76
C ARG A 186 8.03 -8.34 -2.34
N ARG A 187 8.70 -9.30 -1.70
CA ARG A 187 9.15 -9.16 -0.30
C ARG A 187 10.22 -8.09 -0.19
N THR A 188 11.17 -8.07 -1.12
CA THR A 188 12.19 -7.01 -1.16
C THR A 188 11.55 -5.65 -1.43
N ALA A 189 10.60 -5.55 -2.36
CA ALA A 189 9.88 -4.30 -2.61
C ALA A 189 9.13 -3.81 -1.36
N GLU A 190 8.40 -4.68 -0.67
CA GLU A 190 7.69 -4.34 0.58
C GLU A 190 8.67 -3.85 1.67
N MET A 191 9.81 -4.53 1.88
CA MET A 191 10.83 -4.08 2.83
C MET A 191 11.40 -2.70 2.50
N LEU A 192 11.66 -2.40 1.22
CA LEU A 192 12.14 -1.08 0.79
C LEU A 192 11.10 0.00 1.05
N VAL A 193 9.82 -0.29 0.81
CA VAL A 193 8.73 0.65 1.10
C VAL A 193 8.60 0.88 2.60
N GLU A 194 8.57 -0.17 3.42
CA GLU A 194 8.53 -0.04 4.88
C GLU A 194 9.68 0.80 5.42
N ARG A 195 10.89 0.59 4.88
CA ARG A 195 12.07 1.37 5.24
C ARG A 195 11.90 2.83 4.86
N ALA A 196 11.47 3.13 3.63
CA ALA A 196 11.24 4.50 3.19
C ALA A 196 10.21 5.23 4.08
N TYR A 197 9.13 4.56 4.46
CA TYR A 197 8.13 5.11 5.40
C TYR A 197 8.74 5.40 6.78
N ARG A 198 9.53 4.47 7.32
CA ARG A 198 10.20 4.68 8.61
C ARG A 198 11.25 5.79 8.53
N GLU A 199 11.96 5.92 7.41
CA GLU A 199 12.95 6.99 7.22
C GLU A 199 12.30 8.37 7.18
N VAL A 200 11.17 8.53 6.49
CA VAL A 200 10.55 9.86 6.27
C VAL A 200 9.52 10.21 7.35
N LEU A 201 8.60 9.28 7.65
CA LEU A 201 7.40 9.52 8.44
C LEU A 201 7.45 8.92 9.85
N ASP A 202 8.49 8.14 10.16
CA ASP A 202 8.69 7.49 11.46
C ASP A 202 7.53 6.56 11.88
N ARG A 203 6.92 5.91 10.89
CA ARG A 203 5.85 4.92 11.05
C ARG A 203 6.00 3.81 10.02
N PRO A 204 5.40 2.62 10.24
CA PRO A 204 5.24 1.64 9.17
C PRO A 204 4.35 2.19 8.05
N ALA A 205 4.53 1.64 6.85
CA ALA A 205 3.63 1.91 5.74
C ALA A 205 2.22 1.42 6.09
N ASP A 206 1.21 2.23 5.79
CA ASP A 206 -0.17 1.77 5.79
C ASP A 206 -0.41 0.83 4.59
N PRO A 207 -1.43 -0.05 4.62
CA PRO A 207 -1.66 -1.01 3.55
C PRO A 207 -1.80 -0.38 2.16
N GLU A 208 -2.43 0.80 2.06
CA GLU A 208 -2.62 1.50 0.79
C GLU A 208 -1.28 2.01 0.24
N GLY A 209 -0.51 2.69 1.08
CA GLY A 209 0.84 3.15 0.78
C GLY A 209 1.78 2.02 0.39
N LEU A 210 1.80 0.93 1.17
CA LEU A 210 2.62 -0.25 0.91
C LEU A 210 2.34 -0.82 -0.48
N ARG A 211 1.06 -1.04 -0.83
CA ARG A 211 0.65 -1.54 -2.14
C ARG A 211 1.07 -0.60 -3.26
N ARG A 212 0.73 0.68 -3.14
CA ARG A 212 0.99 1.69 -4.17
C ARG A 212 2.48 1.78 -4.53
N TYR A 213 3.35 1.87 -3.53
CA TYR A 213 4.78 2.02 -3.80
C TYR A 213 5.45 0.70 -4.16
N ARG A 214 4.98 -0.44 -3.62
CA ARG A 214 5.43 -1.77 -4.05
C ARG A 214 5.21 -1.96 -5.55
N ASP A 215 4.00 -1.66 -6.03
CA ASP A 215 3.64 -1.85 -7.44
C ASP A 215 4.51 -0.95 -8.33
N ARG A 216 4.82 0.28 -7.90
CA ARG A 216 5.76 1.19 -8.58
C ARG A 216 7.19 0.64 -8.62
N LEU A 217 7.67 0.05 -7.53
CA LEU A 217 9.00 -0.57 -7.46
C LEU A 217 9.11 -1.77 -8.41
N MET A 218 8.06 -2.57 -8.49
CA MET A 218 8.06 -3.82 -9.26
C MET A 218 7.78 -3.62 -10.75
N HIS A 219 6.89 -2.70 -11.09
CA HIS A 219 6.36 -2.56 -12.46
C HIS A 219 6.82 -1.28 -13.15
N ASP A 220 6.93 -0.18 -12.41
CA ASP A 220 7.30 1.12 -12.97
C ASP A 220 8.81 1.41 -12.88
N GLY A 221 9.58 0.49 -12.29
CA GLY A 221 11.04 0.58 -12.18
C GLY A 221 11.55 1.58 -11.16
N TRP A 222 10.69 2.01 -10.22
CA TRP A 222 11.05 2.96 -9.17
C TRP A 222 12.11 2.40 -8.23
N SER A 223 12.96 3.29 -7.73
CA SER A 223 13.94 3.04 -6.68
C SER A 223 13.41 3.45 -5.31
N GLU A 224 14.03 2.91 -4.24
CA GLU A 224 13.75 3.34 -2.86
C GLU A 224 13.91 4.86 -2.69
N ARG A 225 14.92 5.46 -3.32
CA ARG A 225 15.15 6.91 -3.29
C ARG A 225 13.95 7.68 -3.84
N GLU A 226 13.36 7.23 -4.95
CA GLU A 226 12.19 7.88 -5.55
C GLU A 226 10.96 7.76 -4.64
N VAL A 227 10.81 6.66 -3.89
CA VAL A 227 9.76 6.52 -2.86
C VAL A 227 9.99 7.50 -1.72
N ILE A 228 11.21 7.57 -1.17
CA ILE A 228 11.60 8.53 -0.12
C ILE A 228 11.29 9.96 -0.58
N GLU A 229 11.69 10.30 -1.79
CA GLU A 229 11.46 11.61 -2.38
C GLU A 229 9.99 11.96 -2.59
N GLN A 230 9.13 10.99 -2.93
CA GLN A 230 7.68 11.21 -2.98
C GLN A 230 7.08 11.35 -1.58
N LEU A 231 7.50 10.52 -0.63
CA LEU A 231 7.04 10.61 0.75
C LEU A 231 7.41 11.95 1.38
N GLN A 232 8.62 12.46 1.15
CA GLN A 232 9.04 13.78 1.65
C GLN A 232 8.18 14.93 1.09
N ARG A 233 7.65 14.77 -0.14
CA ARG A 233 6.77 15.76 -0.77
C ARG A 233 5.31 15.61 -0.36
N SER A 234 4.94 14.53 0.32
CA SER A 234 3.57 14.24 0.72
C SER A 234 3.02 15.27 1.72
N PRO A 235 1.68 15.46 1.79
CA PRO A 235 1.05 16.29 2.82
C PRO A 235 1.41 15.84 4.24
N GLU A 236 1.54 14.54 4.47
CA GLU A 236 1.91 13.97 5.78
C GLU A 236 3.29 14.45 6.21
N ALA A 237 4.31 14.34 5.35
CA ALA A 237 5.65 14.80 5.66
C ALA A 237 5.71 16.32 5.89
N ARG A 238 4.93 17.10 5.13
CA ARG A 238 4.85 18.57 5.30
C ARG A 238 4.16 18.98 6.60
N ALA A 239 3.29 18.14 7.14
CA ALA A 239 2.62 18.38 8.42
C ALA A 239 3.53 18.11 9.62
N ILE A 240 4.67 17.43 9.42
CA ILE A 240 5.63 17.14 10.49
C ILE A 240 6.36 18.41 10.91
N LYS A 241 6.24 18.76 12.19
CA LYS A 241 7.01 19.84 12.79
C LYS A 241 8.43 19.36 13.10
N ALA A 242 9.42 19.97 12.45
CA ALA A 242 10.82 19.58 12.57
C ALA A 242 11.30 19.51 14.03
N ASP A 243 10.98 20.51 14.84
CA ASP A 243 11.46 20.58 16.24
C ASP A 243 10.89 19.46 17.12
N GLU A 244 9.60 19.13 16.95
CA GLU A 244 8.94 18.05 17.68
C GLU A 244 9.53 16.68 17.26
N ALA A 245 9.74 16.48 15.96
CA ALA A 245 10.36 15.27 15.43
C ALA A 245 11.81 15.09 15.91
N ILE A 246 12.63 16.15 15.86
CA ILE A 246 14.02 16.12 16.34
C ILE A 246 14.06 15.82 17.84
N THR A 247 13.20 16.47 18.63
CA THR A 247 13.12 16.24 20.07
C THR A 247 12.77 14.78 20.39
N LYS A 248 11.80 14.20 19.66
CA LYS A 248 11.45 12.79 19.77
C LYS A 248 12.65 11.88 19.46
N ILE A 249 13.36 12.13 18.37
CA ILE A 249 14.55 11.34 17.97
C ILE A 249 15.65 11.41 19.04
N TYR A 250 15.88 12.58 19.64
CA TYR A 250 16.83 12.74 20.74
C TYR A 250 16.47 11.87 21.95
N ARG A 251 15.20 11.88 22.37
CA ARG A 251 14.73 11.04 23.48
C ARG A 251 14.88 9.55 23.16
N GLU A 252 14.56 9.15 21.93
CA GLU A 252 14.67 7.75 21.50
C GLU A 252 16.12 7.24 21.45
N VAL A 253 17.07 8.09 21.02
CA VAL A 253 18.46 7.67 20.79
C VAL A 253 19.36 7.93 21.99
N LEU A 254 19.15 9.04 22.69
CA LEU A 254 20.01 9.51 23.79
C LEU A 254 19.32 9.55 25.15
N GLY A 255 17.99 9.34 25.21
CA GLY A 255 17.24 9.37 26.46
C GLY A 255 17.07 10.77 27.06
N ARG A 256 17.32 11.83 26.30
CA ARG A 256 17.22 13.24 26.76
C ARG A 256 16.65 14.16 25.68
N ASP A 257 16.32 15.38 26.07
CA ASP A 257 15.99 16.46 25.13
C ASP A 257 17.25 17.05 24.46
N PRO A 258 17.12 17.57 23.22
CA PRO A 258 18.20 18.28 22.58
C PRO A 258 18.48 19.59 23.31
N ASP A 259 19.76 19.92 23.44
CA ASP A 259 20.16 21.27 23.83
C ASP A 259 19.93 22.26 22.67
N PRO A 260 19.98 23.58 22.91
CA PRO A 260 19.72 24.58 21.86
C PRO A 260 20.63 24.45 20.63
N ASN A 261 21.89 24.04 20.80
CA ASN A 261 22.84 23.88 19.71
C ASN A 261 22.54 22.62 18.90
N GLY A 262 22.26 21.50 19.57
CA GLY A 262 21.86 20.25 18.96
C GLY A 262 20.56 20.37 18.16
N LEU A 263 19.56 21.06 18.71
CA LEU A 263 18.31 21.34 18.00
C LEU A 263 18.56 22.21 16.76
N ALA A 264 19.34 23.29 16.89
CA ALA A 264 19.68 24.16 15.76
C ALA A 264 20.46 23.42 14.66
N HIS A 265 21.39 22.54 15.04
CA HIS A 265 22.16 21.71 14.12
C HIS A 265 21.24 20.84 13.26
N TYR A 266 20.38 20.04 13.88
CA TYR A 266 19.50 19.14 13.14
C TYR A 266 18.35 19.86 12.43
N ARG A 267 17.92 21.03 12.91
CA ARG A 267 17.00 21.90 12.17
C ARG A 267 17.63 22.36 10.85
N SER A 268 18.93 22.65 10.83
CA SER A 268 19.65 22.96 9.59
C SER A 268 19.70 21.76 8.64
N LYS A 269 20.01 20.56 9.16
CA LYS A 269 20.00 19.31 8.39
C LYS A 269 18.62 18.99 7.80
N TRP A 270 17.56 19.19 8.59
CA TRP A 270 16.18 19.04 8.13
C TRP A 270 15.88 19.91 6.92
N ARG A 271 16.29 21.19 6.94
CA ARG A 271 16.12 22.11 5.79
C ARG A 271 16.92 21.70 4.57
N GLN A 272 18.01 20.95 4.75
CA GLN A 272 18.80 20.36 3.67
C GLN A 272 18.18 19.07 3.10
N GLY A 273 16.99 18.68 3.57
CA GLY A 273 16.27 17.50 3.08
C GLY A 273 16.63 16.21 3.81
N TRP A 274 17.26 16.29 4.98
CA TRP A 274 17.54 15.09 5.77
C TRP A 274 16.25 14.43 6.25
N THR A 275 16.18 13.11 6.16
CA THR A 275 15.06 12.32 6.70
C THR A 275 15.20 12.14 8.21
N GLN A 276 14.10 11.80 8.88
CA GLN A 276 14.13 11.44 10.30
C GLN A 276 15.07 10.26 10.56
N GLY A 277 15.07 9.26 9.67
CA GLY A 277 15.97 8.12 9.72
C GLY A 277 17.44 8.52 9.66
N GLN A 278 17.80 9.47 8.79
CA GLN A 278 19.17 9.98 8.68
C GLN A 278 19.62 10.72 9.94
N ILE A 279 18.76 11.56 10.51
CA ILE A 279 19.03 12.26 11.78
C ILE A 279 19.23 11.24 12.90
N ARG A 280 18.35 10.24 13.01
CA ARG A 280 18.45 9.18 14.01
C ARG A 280 19.74 8.38 13.90
N GLU A 281 20.15 8.02 12.68
CA GLU A 281 21.38 7.27 12.46
C GLU A 281 22.63 8.10 12.75
N ASP A 282 22.64 9.37 12.37
CA ASP A 282 23.74 10.30 12.69
C ASP A 282 23.89 10.46 14.20
N LEU A 283 22.79 10.66 14.92
CA LEU A 283 22.80 10.77 16.38
C LEU A 283 23.27 9.47 17.05
N ARG A 284 22.88 8.31 16.52
CA ARG A 284 23.34 6.99 17.01
C ARG A 284 24.84 6.79 16.81
N ARG A 285 25.41 7.31 15.71
CA ARG A 285 26.84 7.23 15.39
C ARG A 285 27.69 8.28 16.10
N SER A 286 27.06 9.33 16.63
CA SER A 286 27.73 10.36 17.41
C SER A 286 28.50 9.78 18.60
N HIS A 287 29.43 10.56 19.16
CA HIS A 287 30.13 10.17 20.38
C HIS A 287 29.14 9.85 21.51
N GLU A 288 28.18 10.73 21.74
CA GLU A 288 27.18 10.58 22.79
C GLU A 288 26.24 9.38 22.55
N GLY A 289 25.84 9.14 21.31
CA GLY A 289 25.05 7.94 20.96
C GLY A 289 25.82 6.65 21.23
N ARG A 290 27.12 6.62 20.92
CA ARG A 290 27.99 5.48 21.27
C ARG A 290 28.12 5.30 22.77
N ASP A 291 28.28 6.39 23.52
CA ASP A 291 28.38 6.34 25.00
C ASP A 291 27.08 5.83 25.63
N THR A 292 25.93 6.34 25.18
CA THR A 292 24.61 5.89 25.62
C THR A 292 24.43 4.39 25.35
N ARG A 293 24.79 3.93 24.15
CA ARG A 293 24.71 2.50 23.79
C ARG A 293 25.62 1.62 24.66
N ILE A 294 26.87 2.05 24.90
CA ILE A 294 27.79 1.32 25.78
C ILE A 294 27.19 1.22 27.19
N ARG A 295 26.65 2.34 27.69
CA ARG A 295 26.01 2.38 29.00
C ARG A 295 24.85 1.39 29.10
N GLU A 296 23.94 1.41 28.13
CA GLU A 296 22.78 0.51 28.09
C GLU A 296 23.19 -0.96 28.03
N VAL A 297 24.18 -1.30 27.20
CA VAL A 297 24.68 -2.67 27.05
C VAL A 297 25.24 -3.20 28.37
N ILE A 298 26.08 -2.41 29.06
CA ILE A 298 26.68 -2.81 30.34
C ILE A 298 25.58 -2.96 31.39
N THR A 299 24.73 -1.94 31.57
CA THR A 299 23.66 -1.95 32.57
C THR A 299 22.71 -3.12 32.36
N ARG A 300 22.29 -3.39 31.11
CA ARG A 300 21.44 -4.53 30.78
C ARG A 300 22.11 -5.87 31.11
N ALA A 301 23.38 -6.06 30.73
CA ALA A 301 24.10 -7.28 31.03
C ALA A 301 24.20 -7.55 32.55
N TYR A 302 24.47 -6.51 33.35
CA TYR A 302 24.47 -6.60 34.81
C TYR A 302 23.10 -6.96 35.39
N ARG A 303 22.04 -6.29 34.95
CA ARG A 303 20.67 -6.55 35.43
C ARG A 303 20.21 -7.96 35.09
N GLU A 304 20.49 -8.44 33.88
CA GLU A 304 20.06 -9.78 33.46
C GLU A 304 20.87 -10.90 34.13
N VAL A 305 22.18 -10.74 34.28
CA VAL A 305 23.06 -11.80 34.82
C VAL A 305 23.13 -11.76 36.34
N LEU A 306 23.24 -10.57 36.92
CA LEU A 306 23.47 -10.36 38.36
C LEU A 306 22.28 -9.74 39.10
N GLY A 307 21.24 -9.26 38.40
CA GLY A 307 20.04 -8.67 39.01
C GLY A 307 20.27 -7.34 39.72
N ARG A 308 21.36 -6.64 39.41
CA ARG A 308 21.70 -5.33 39.96
C ARG A 308 22.26 -4.42 38.89
N ASP A 309 22.40 -3.13 39.21
CA ASP A 309 23.14 -2.20 38.39
C ASP A 309 24.67 -2.36 38.56
N PRO A 310 25.46 -2.00 37.53
CA PRO A 310 26.91 -1.97 37.65
C PRO A 310 27.35 -0.91 38.66
N ASP A 311 28.32 -1.26 39.49
CA ASP A 311 29.05 -0.28 40.28
C ASP A 311 30.01 0.54 39.39
N PRO A 312 30.49 1.72 39.83
CA PRO A 312 31.33 2.60 39.01
C PRO A 312 32.61 1.92 38.46
N ALA A 313 33.23 1.04 39.25
CA ALA A 313 34.45 0.35 38.85
C ALA A 313 34.17 -0.74 37.80
N GLY A 314 33.13 -1.54 38.00
CA GLY A 314 32.66 -2.54 37.06
C GLY A 314 32.24 -1.93 35.73
N TYR A 315 31.48 -0.82 35.80
CA TYR A 315 31.11 -0.05 34.61
C TYR A 315 32.34 0.42 33.82
N ALA A 316 33.26 1.13 34.48
CA ALA A 316 34.45 1.69 33.84
C ALA A 316 35.33 0.60 33.22
N ASN A 317 35.42 -0.57 33.87
CA ASN A 317 36.18 -1.69 33.34
C ASN A 317 35.59 -2.22 32.01
N TYR A 318 34.28 -2.49 31.98
CA TYR A 318 33.65 -3.01 30.76
C TYR A 318 33.53 -1.96 29.67
N GLU A 319 33.31 -0.69 30.01
CA GLU A 319 33.34 0.41 29.05
C GLU A 319 34.68 0.45 28.32
N ARG A 320 35.80 0.43 29.06
CA ARG A 320 37.15 0.39 28.48
C ARG A 320 37.33 -0.82 27.57
N LEU A 321 36.90 -2.02 28.02
CA LEU A 321 37.00 -3.24 27.22
C LEU A 321 36.18 -3.17 25.92
N MET A 322 34.99 -2.56 25.95
CA MET A 322 34.18 -2.35 24.75
C MET A 322 34.85 -1.38 23.77
N ARG A 323 35.41 -0.27 24.28
CA ARG A 323 36.02 0.77 23.44
C ARG A 323 37.35 0.35 22.84
N GLU A 324 38.21 -0.29 23.62
CA GLU A 324 39.60 -0.55 23.24
C GLU A 324 39.82 -1.96 22.69
N ARG A 325 39.06 -2.94 23.18
CA ARG A 325 39.25 -4.36 22.87
C ARG A 325 38.10 -4.98 22.08
N GLY A 326 37.09 -4.18 21.72
CA GLY A 326 35.94 -4.64 20.94
C GLY A 326 35.06 -5.66 21.66
N TYR A 327 35.02 -5.65 23.00
CA TYR A 327 34.14 -6.54 23.76
C TYR A 327 32.69 -6.38 23.32
N THR A 328 32.03 -7.50 23.08
CA THR A 328 30.60 -7.54 22.79
C THR A 328 29.79 -7.73 24.07
N GLU A 329 28.49 -7.43 24.02
CA GLU A 329 27.57 -7.73 25.13
C GLU A 329 27.62 -9.20 25.55
N ARG A 330 27.83 -10.12 24.60
CA ARG A 330 27.99 -11.55 24.86
C ARG A 330 29.24 -11.84 25.69
N ASP A 331 30.33 -11.14 25.41
CA ASP A 331 31.59 -11.32 26.13
C ASP A 331 31.49 -10.78 27.56
N ILE A 332 30.80 -9.65 27.75
CA ILE A 332 30.47 -9.11 29.06
C ILE A 332 29.61 -10.10 29.86
N ARG A 333 28.50 -10.58 29.27
CA ARG A 333 27.63 -11.57 29.94
C ARG A 333 28.43 -12.82 30.35
N ARG A 334 29.32 -13.32 29.49
CA ARG A 334 30.19 -14.46 29.79
C ARG A 334 31.13 -14.18 30.97
N ALA A 335 31.77 -13.01 30.97
CA ALA A 335 32.66 -12.60 32.06
C ALA A 335 31.90 -12.49 33.39
N LEU A 336 30.70 -11.91 33.39
CA LEU A 336 29.85 -11.81 34.58
C LEU A 336 29.44 -13.19 35.11
N MET A 337 29.03 -14.12 34.24
CA MET A 337 28.64 -15.49 34.63
C MET A 337 29.82 -16.31 35.20
N GLY A 338 31.05 -16.04 34.75
CA GLY A 338 32.25 -16.71 35.28
C GLY A 338 32.73 -16.16 36.64
N GLY A 339 32.26 -14.96 37.02
CA GLY A 339 32.69 -14.26 38.23
C GLY A 339 32.27 -14.95 39.54
N ASP A 340 33.00 -14.64 40.62
CA ASP A 340 32.68 -15.13 41.97
C ASP A 340 31.28 -14.71 42.40
N GLU A 341 30.82 -13.52 42.00
CA GLU A 341 29.52 -12.98 42.37
C GLU A 341 28.36 -13.81 41.81
N TYR A 342 28.41 -14.18 40.53
CA TYR A 342 27.41 -15.06 39.92
C TYR A 342 27.40 -16.44 40.59
N ARG A 343 28.59 -16.99 40.88
CA ARG A 343 28.74 -18.27 41.61
C ARG A 343 28.15 -18.22 43.01
N GLN A 344 28.29 -17.10 43.72
CA GLN A 344 27.68 -16.91 45.05
C GLN A 344 26.15 -16.82 44.97
N ARG A 345 25.63 -16.16 43.93
CA ARG A 345 24.18 -16.08 43.69
C ARG A 345 23.56 -17.44 43.39
N MET A 346 24.19 -18.27 42.56
CA MET A 346 23.67 -19.60 42.20
C MET A 346 23.74 -20.63 43.35
N ARG A 347 24.40 -20.31 44.47
CA ARG A 347 24.49 -21.17 45.66
C ARG A 347 23.41 -20.86 46.71
N LYS A 348 22.67 -19.76 46.53
CA LYS A 348 21.50 -19.39 47.34
C LYS A 348 20.25 -19.73 46.56
#